data_AF-A0A7J8A3E4-F1
#
_entry.id   AF-A0A7J8A3E4-F1
#
_cell.length_a   1.000
_cell.length_b   1.000
_cell.length_c   1.000
_cell.angle_alpha   90.00
_cell.angle_beta   90.00
_cell.angle_gamma   90.00
#
_symmetry.space_group_name_H-M   'P 1'
#
loop_
_entity.id
_entity.type
_entity.pdbx_description
1 polymer ?
#
loop_
_entity_poly.entity_id
_entity_poly.type
_entity_poly.pdbx_seq_one_letter_code
_entity_poly.pdbx_strand_id
1 'polypeptide(L)'
;MPSLPQERVIQGPSALDLNTELPFQSTLKRRVRKKKKKGTITANVAGTKFEIVRLVIDEMGFMKTSDEDETSNLIWCDAAVQQEKIAELQNYQRINHFPGMGEICRKDFLARNMTKMIKCRPLDYTFIPRTWIFPAEYTQFQNYMKELKKKRKQKTFIVKPANGAMGHGYLLPGCTQFFMRSPVYNLKYSSPGMTRSNVLFTSRYGHL
;
A
#
# COMPACT_ATOMS: atom_id res chain seq x y z
N MET A 1 -33.29 31.70 18.72
CA MET A 1 -32.40 32.04 19.86
C MET A 1 -33.27 32.54 21.00
N PRO A 2 -33.21 31.96 22.20
CA PRO A 2 -33.78 32.56 23.40
C PRO A 2 -32.68 33.11 24.33
N SER A 3 -32.99 34.27 24.90
CA SER A 3 -32.16 35.20 25.67
C SER A 3 -31.98 34.84 27.16
N LEU A 4 -30.90 35.37 27.75
CA LEU A 4 -30.58 35.32 29.18
C LEU A 4 -31.47 36.25 30.04
N PRO A 5 -31.76 35.91 31.31
CA PRO A 5 -32.24 36.88 32.30
C PRO A 5 -31.11 37.44 33.20
N GLN A 6 -31.34 38.69 33.64
CA GLN A 6 -30.44 39.65 34.27
C GLN A 6 -30.08 39.39 35.75
N GLU A 7 -28.93 39.93 36.15
CA GLU A 7 -28.47 40.11 37.53
C GLU A 7 -29.42 40.97 38.38
N ARG A 8 -29.55 40.62 39.68
CA ARG A 8 -29.84 41.58 40.74
C ARG A 8 -28.83 41.43 41.87
N VAL A 9 -28.29 42.56 42.30
CA VAL A 9 -27.39 42.77 43.43
C VAL A 9 -28.22 43.21 44.64
N ILE A 10 -27.82 42.84 45.87
CA ILE A 10 -27.55 43.72 47.04
C ILE A 10 -27.56 42.93 48.39
N GLN A 11 -26.36 42.79 48.96
CA GLN A 11 -25.85 42.94 50.35
C GLN A 11 -26.55 42.40 51.63
N GLY A 12 -25.78 41.59 52.40
CA GLY A 12 -25.56 41.59 53.88
C GLY A 12 -26.67 41.07 54.82
N PRO A 13 -26.39 40.35 55.94
CA PRO A 13 -25.37 40.71 56.95
C PRO A 13 -24.49 39.55 57.48
N SER A 14 -23.63 39.90 58.44
CA SER A 14 -22.45 39.23 58.99
C SER A 14 -22.67 38.05 59.97
N ALA A 15 -21.63 37.20 60.01
CA ALA A 15 -20.99 36.52 61.15
C ALA A 15 -21.84 35.59 62.05
N LEU A 16 -21.63 34.28 61.85
CA LEU A 16 -21.60 33.32 62.95
C LEU A 16 -20.39 32.38 62.77
N ASP A 17 -19.53 32.47 63.75
CA ASP A 17 -18.29 31.72 63.97
C ASP A 17 -18.65 30.31 64.47
N LEU A 18 -18.18 29.26 63.80
CA LEU A 18 -18.25 27.90 64.33
C LEU A 18 -17.04 27.08 63.86
N ASN A 19 -15.95 27.29 64.58
CA ASN A 19 -14.83 26.36 64.65
C ASN A 19 -15.31 25.01 65.22
N THR A 20 -15.41 24.00 64.37
CA THR A 20 -15.32 22.60 64.80
C THR A 20 -14.53 21.82 63.75
N GLU A 21 -13.20 21.80 63.90
CA GLU A 21 -12.35 20.85 63.20
C GLU A 21 -12.61 19.45 63.74
N LEU A 22 -13.20 18.57 62.92
CA LEU A 22 -13.09 17.12 63.07
C LEU A 22 -12.19 16.61 61.94
N PRO A 23 -11.05 15.94 62.24
CA PRO A 23 -10.17 15.46 61.20
C PRO A 23 -10.76 14.19 60.59
N PHE A 24 -11.39 14.32 59.42
CA PHE A 24 -11.67 13.18 58.57
C PHE A 24 -10.35 12.64 58.00
N GLN A 25 -9.78 11.62 58.64
CA GLN A 25 -8.67 10.87 58.06
C GLN A 25 -9.18 10.01 56.90
N SER A 26 -9.06 10.52 55.67
CA SER A 26 -9.19 9.68 54.48
C SER A 26 -7.95 8.79 54.35
N THR A 27 -8.00 7.57 54.87
CA THR A 27 -7.00 6.52 54.60
C THR A 27 -7.20 5.90 53.22
N LEU A 28 -7.36 6.71 52.19
CA LEU A 28 -7.19 6.27 50.81
C LEU A 28 -5.75 6.58 50.41
N LYS A 29 -4.87 5.59 50.60
CA LYS A 29 -3.54 5.61 49.98
C LYS A 29 -3.76 5.78 48.47
N ARG A 30 -3.60 7.01 47.98
CA ARG A 30 -3.54 7.31 46.56
C ARG A 30 -2.40 6.47 46.00
N ARG A 31 -2.74 5.35 45.34
CA ARG A 31 -1.78 4.55 44.58
C ARG A 31 -1.17 5.52 43.56
N VAL A 32 0.02 6.03 43.86
CA VAL A 32 0.87 6.68 42.87
C VAL A 32 1.04 5.65 41.78
N ARG A 33 0.35 5.83 40.65
CA ARG A 33 0.63 5.06 39.44
C ARG A 33 2.10 5.30 39.18
N LYS A 34 2.96 4.31 39.48
CA LYS A 34 4.35 4.30 39.03
C LYS A 34 4.26 4.58 37.53
N LYS A 35 4.87 5.68 37.06
CA LYS A 35 5.08 5.88 35.62
C LYS A 35 5.72 4.59 35.15
N LYS A 36 5.01 3.78 34.34
CA LYS A 36 5.63 2.63 33.68
C LYS A 36 6.88 3.19 33.02
N LYS A 37 8.05 2.60 33.30
CA LYS A 37 9.26 2.89 32.51
C LYS A 37 8.81 2.86 31.05
N LYS A 38 9.11 3.90 30.26
CA LYS A 38 8.85 3.86 28.82
C LYS A 38 9.52 2.58 28.35
N GLY A 39 8.71 1.57 27.98
CA GLY A 39 9.24 0.31 27.48
C GLY A 39 10.08 0.67 26.27
N THR A 40 11.28 0.11 26.17
CA THR A 40 12.12 0.40 25.02
C THR A 40 11.45 -0.16 23.78
N ILE A 41 11.32 0.66 22.75
CA ILE A 41 10.71 0.24 21.49
C ILE A 41 11.80 -0.39 20.64
N THR A 42 11.57 -1.60 20.17
CA THR A 42 12.55 -2.41 19.45
C THR A 42 12.19 -2.56 17.97
N ALA A 43 13.19 -2.77 17.12
CA ALA A 43 13.00 -3.00 15.69
C ALA A 43 13.87 -4.16 15.17
N ASN A 44 13.25 -5.08 14.42
CA ASN A 44 13.95 -6.08 13.62
C ASN A 44 14.10 -5.55 12.17
N VAL A 45 15.36 -5.44 11.74
CA VAL A 45 15.77 -4.93 10.42
C VAL A 45 16.54 -5.96 9.60
N ALA A 46 16.43 -7.25 9.94
CA ALA A 46 17.06 -8.34 9.19
C ALA A 46 16.55 -8.41 7.75
N GLY A 47 15.29 -8.03 7.54
CA GLY A 47 14.63 -8.05 6.23
C GLY A 47 14.98 -6.90 5.28
N THR A 48 15.83 -5.94 5.70
CA THR A 48 16.27 -4.85 4.81
C THR A 48 17.72 -4.99 4.37
N LYS A 49 17.99 -4.66 3.10
CA LYS A 49 19.34 -4.49 2.55
C LYS A 49 19.74 -3.02 2.41
N PHE A 50 18.83 -2.09 2.67
CA PHE A 50 19.04 -0.66 2.45
C PHE A 50 19.54 0.02 3.72
N GLU A 51 20.72 0.62 3.66
CA GLU A 51 21.35 1.25 4.82
C GLU A 51 20.55 2.43 5.36
N ILE A 52 19.90 3.18 4.47
CA ILE A 52 19.04 4.31 4.86
C ILE A 52 17.91 3.90 5.80
N VAL A 53 17.37 2.68 5.66
CA VAL A 53 16.33 2.17 6.56
C VAL A 53 16.89 1.98 7.97
N ARG A 54 18.11 1.44 8.07
CA ARG A 54 18.78 1.22 9.36
C ARG A 54 19.11 2.54 10.04
N LEU A 55 19.65 3.50 9.29
CA LEU A 55 19.97 4.84 9.78
C LEU A 55 18.74 5.55 10.34
N VAL A 56 17.62 5.55 9.61
CA VAL A 56 16.38 6.21 10.08
C VAL A 56 15.80 5.52 11.31
N ILE A 57 15.85 4.19 11.37
CA ILE A 57 15.35 3.44 12.54
C ILE A 57 16.18 3.73 13.80
N ASP A 58 17.51 3.85 13.65
CA ASP A 58 18.42 4.23 14.72
C ASP A 58 18.20 5.68 15.17
N GLU A 59 18.08 6.63 14.23
CA GLU A 59 17.78 8.05 14.50
C GLU A 59 16.44 8.23 15.23
N MET A 60 15.46 7.38 14.94
CA MET A 60 14.16 7.37 15.62
C MET A 60 14.20 6.73 17.03
N GLY A 61 15.36 6.24 17.47
CA GLY A 61 15.60 5.71 18.82
C GLY A 61 15.07 4.30 19.04
N PHE A 62 14.87 3.50 17.98
CA PHE A 62 14.52 2.09 18.11
C PHE A 62 15.77 1.28 18.47
N MET A 63 15.65 0.36 19.43
CA MET A 63 16.72 -0.61 19.67
C MET A 63 16.65 -1.74 18.66
N LYS A 64 17.72 -1.93 17.88
CA LYS A 64 17.85 -3.07 16.99
C LYS A 64 17.86 -4.38 17.79
N THR A 65 17.06 -5.35 17.36
CA THR A 65 17.03 -6.72 17.93
C THR A 65 17.95 -7.67 17.18
N SER A 66 18.11 -8.90 17.68
CA SER A 66 18.71 -9.97 16.87
C SER A 66 17.84 -10.29 15.67
N ASP A 67 18.45 -10.84 14.62
CA ASP A 67 17.77 -11.13 13.37
C ASP A 67 16.67 -12.21 13.54
N GLU A 68 16.85 -13.11 14.50
CA GLU A 68 15.91 -14.17 14.88
C GLU A 68 14.79 -13.72 15.83
N ASP A 69 14.83 -12.48 16.33
CA ASP A 69 13.84 -11.98 17.29
C ASP A 69 12.51 -11.63 16.59
N GLU A 70 11.49 -12.44 16.86
CA GLU A 70 10.13 -12.25 16.36
C GLU A 70 9.24 -11.39 17.28
N THR A 71 9.78 -10.88 18.40
CA THR A 71 9.02 -10.10 19.40
C THR A 71 9.21 -8.59 19.27
N SER A 72 9.96 -8.15 18.26
CA SER A 72 10.23 -6.73 18.01
C SER A 72 8.94 -5.92 17.78
N ASN A 73 8.93 -4.65 18.20
CA ASN A 73 7.76 -3.78 17.98
C ASN A 73 7.58 -3.40 16.51
N LEU A 74 8.68 -3.19 15.79
CA LEU A 74 8.70 -2.90 14.35
C LEU A 74 9.48 -3.98 13.61
N ILE A 75 8.88 -4.56 12.57
CA ILE A 75 9.52 -5.51 11.67
C ILE A 75 9.59 -4.87 10.29
N TRP A 76 10.80 -4.77 9.72
CA TRP A 76 11.00 -4.19 8.39
C TRP A 76 11.54 -5.21 7.40
N CYS A 77 10.80 -5.41 6.30
CA CYS A 77 11.17 -6.29 5.19
C CYS A 77 11.11 -5.53 3.86
N ASP A 78 12.11 -5.69 2.99
CA ASP A 78 12.10 -5.09 1.66
C ASP A 78 11.21 -5.86 0.68
N ALA A 79 11.23 -7.20 0.80
CA ALA A 79 10.44 -8.09 -0.04
C ALA A 79 9.01 -8.24 0.50
N ALA A 80 8.10 -8.69 -0.36
CA ALA A 80 6.74 -9.03 0.03
C ALA A 80 6.76 -10.12 1.11
N VAL A 81 5.92 -9.95 2.13
CA VAL A 81 5.81 -10.86 3.27
C VAL A 81 4.63 -11.79 3.07
N GLN A 82 4.80 -13.06 3.45
CA GLN A 82 3.74 -14.06 3.41
C GLN A 82 2.59 -13.71 4.36
N GLN A 83 1.36 -14.03 3.98
CA GLN A 83 0.18 -13.65 4.77
C GLN A 83 0.17 -14.35 6.14
N GLU A 84 0.69 -15.59 6.17
CA GLU A 84 0.84 -16.41 7.36
C GLU A 84 1.71 -15.69 8.39
N LYS A 85 2.85 -15.13 7.98
CA LYS A 85 3.73 -14.37 8.87
C LYS A 85 3.08 -13.10 9.42
N ILE A 86 2.24 -12.44 8.62
CA ILE A 86 1.48 -11.26 9.08
C ILE A 86 0.40 -11.68 10.09
N ALA A 87 -0.23 -12.85 9.90
CA ALA A 87 -1.26 -13.38 10.79
C ALA A 87 -0.71 -13.81 12.16
N GLU A 88 0.58 -14.16 12.24
CA GLU A 88 1.27 -14.52 13.49
C GLU A 88 1.63 -13.31 14.38
N LEU A 89 1.53 -12.09 13.84
CA LEU A 89 1.91 -10.87 14.55
C LEU A 89 1.02 -10.60 15.76
N GLN A 90 1.65 -10.17 16.85
CA GLN A 90 0.94 -9.68 18.02
C GLN A 90 0.37 -8.28 17.78
N ASN A 91 -0.72 -7.93 18.47
CA ASN A 91 -1.44 -6.65 18.29
C ASN A 91 -0.58 -5.39 18.46
N TYR A 92 0.53 -5.48 19.20
CA TYR A 92 1.47 -4.38 19.41
C TYR A 92 2.50 -4.24 18.30
N GLN A 93 2.72 -5.27 17.48
CA GLN A 93 3.73 -5.30 16.44
C GLN A 93 3.25 -4.56 15.20
N ARG A 94 4.20 -4.02 14.45
CA ARG A 94 3.97 -3.32 13.19
C ARG A 94 4.92 -3.89 12.14
N ILE A 95 4.38 -4.17 10.97
CA ILE A 95 5.13 -4.59 9.78
C ILE A 95 4.84 -3.63 8.64
N ASN A 96 5.82 -3.39 7.77
CA ASN A 96 5.73 -2.43 6.68
C ASN A 96 4.98 -2.95 5.43
N HIS A 97 4.24 -4.06 5.53
CA HIS A 97 3.49 -4.68 4.43
C HIS A 97 2.05 -4.97 4.82
N PHE A 98 1.12 -4.67 3.91
CA PHE A 98 -0.27 -5.10 4.04
C PHE A 98 -0.49 -6.44 3.30
N PRO A 99 -1.24 -7.38 3.88
CA PRO A 99 -1.63 -8.60 3.19
C PRO A 99 -2.53 -8.24 1.99
N GLY A 100 -2.36 -8.95 0.87
CA GLY A 100 -3.18 -8.76 -0.33
C GLY A 100 -2.80 -7.58 -1.23
N MET A 101 -1.78 -6.79 -0.87
CA MET A 101 -1.34 -5.64 -1.69
C MET A 101 -0.87 -6.05 -3.11
N GLY A 102 -0.55 -7.34 -3.30
CA GLY A 102 -0.27 -7.94 -4.62
C GLY A 102 -1.39 -7.73 -5.65
N GLU A 103 -2.63 -7.51 -5.24
CA GLU A 103 -3.77 -7.24 -6.13
C GLU A 103 -3.63 -5.93 -6.93
N ILE A 104 -2.83 -4.98 -6.44
CA ILE A 104 -2.52 -3.72 -7.15
C ILE A 104 -1.04 -3.60 -7.53
N CYS A 105 -0.13 -4.29 -6.83
CA CYS A 105 1.31 -4.21 -7.13
C CYS A 105 1.75 -5.11 -8.30
N ARG A 106 1.03 -6.20 -8.58
CA ARG A 106 1.31 -7.04 -9.75
C ARG A 106 0.52 -6.57 -10.96
N LYS A 107 1.17 -6.46 -12.12
CA LYS A 107 0.55 -5.85 -13.32
C LYS A 107 -0.65 -6.65 -13.84
N ASP A 108 -0.57 -7.98 -13.79
CA ASP A 108 -1.66 -8.89 -14.20
C ASP A 108 -2.90 -8.74 -13.31
N PHE A 109 -2.71 -8.73 -11.99
CA PHE A 109 -3.81 -8.54 -11.05
C PHE A 109 -4.37 -7.13 -11.12
N LEU A 110 -3.51 -6.11 -11.23
CA LEU A 110 -3.92 -4.73 -11.43
C LEU A 110 -4.78 -4.59 -12.71
N ALA A 111 -4.32 -5.13 -13.84
CA ALA A 111 -5.07 -5.07 -15.10
C ALA A 111 -6.44 -5.75 -14.99
N ARG A 112 -6.50 -6.92 -14.34
CA ARG A 112 -7.74 -7.66 -14.12
C ARG A 112 -8.71 -6.89 -13.22
N ASN A 113 -8.21 -6.31 -12.12
CA ASN A 113 -9.02 -5.57 -11.17
C ASN A 113 -9.53 -4.25 -11.76
N MET A 114 -8.66 -3.52 -12.47
CA MET A 114 -9.07 -2.30 -13.17
C MET A 114 -10.07 -2.58 -14.28
N THR A 115 -9.96 -3.71 -14.99
CA THR A 115 -10.96 -4.11 -15.98
C THR A 115 -12.36 -4.28 -15.37
N LYS A 116 -12.44 -4.79 -14.14
CA LYS A 116 -13.72 -4.86 -13.40
C LYS A 116 -14.20 -3.46 -13.03
N MET A 117 -13.33 -2.61 -12.49
CA MET A 117 -13.69 -1.25 -12.08
C MET A 117 -14.12 -0.36 -13.24
N ILE A 118 -13.45 -0.43 -14.39
CA ILE A 118 -13.83 0.31 -15.62
C ILE A 118 -15.22 -0.10 -16.11
N LYS A 119 -15.59 -1.38 -15.97
CA LYS A 119 -16.96 -1.83 -16.34
C LYS A 119 -18.03 -1.24 -15.42
N CYS A 120 -17.72 -1.09 -14.13
CA CYS A 120 -18.66 -0.54 -13.15
C CYS A 120 -18.72 0.99 -13.16
N ARG A 121 -17.57 1.66 -13.32
CA ARG A 121 -17.42 3.12 -13.25
C ARG A 121 -16.45 3.63 -14.33
N PRO A 122 -16.87 3.65 -15.61
CA PRO A 122 -15.96 3.97 -16.72
C PRO A 122 -15.41 5.40 -16.69
N LEU A 123 -16.15 6.36 -16.13
CA LEU A 123 -15.73 7.77 -16.09
C LEU A 123 -14.65 8.04 -15.03
N ASP A 124 -14.67 7.29 -13.92
CA ASP A 124 -13.72 7.46 -12.81
C ASP A 124 -12.36 6.83 -13.14
N TYR A 125 -12.33 5.79 -13.99
CA TYR A 125 -11.14 4.99 -14.30
C TYR A 125 -10.56 5.26 -15.70
N THR A 126 -10.67 6.50 -16.19
CA THR A 126 -10.16 6.95 -17.49
C THR A 126 -8.62 7.01 -17.58
N PHE A 127 -7.95 7.01 -16.42
CA PHE A 127 -6.50 7.06 -16.29
C PHE A 127 -5.80 5.70 -16.54
N ILE A 128 -6.56 4.61 -16.63
CA ILE A 128 -6.00 3.27 -16.86
C ILE A 128 -5.86 3.00 -18.37
N PRO A 129 -4.65 2.72 -18.88
CA PRO A 129 -4.50 2.36 -20.28
C PRO A 129 -5.13 0.99 -20.57
N ARG A 130 -5.71 0.85 -21.75
CA ARG A 130 -6.26 -0.43 -22.20
C ARG A 130 -5.17 -1.50 -22.21
N THR A 131 -5.40 -2.55 -21.43
CA THR A 131 -4.44 -3.63 -21.17
C THR A 131 -5.06 -4.98 -21.49
N TRP A 132 -4.25 -5.92 -21.98
CA TRP A 132 -4.64 -7.32 -22.19
C TRP A 132 -3.64 -8.27 -21.52
N ILE A 133 -4.15 -9.33 -20.88
CA ILE A 133 -3.38 -10.36 -20.16
C ILE A 133 -3.28 -11.63 -21.01
N PHE A 134 -2.08 -12.01 -21.41
CA PHE A 134 -1.86 -13.21 -22.23
C PHE A 134 -1.47 -14.41 -21.36
N PRO A 135 -1.86 -15.63 -21.75
CA PRO A 135 -2.56 -15.98 -23.00
C PRO A 135 -4.09 -15.79 -22.97
N ALA A 136 -4.67 -15.53 -21.80
CA ALA A 136 -6.12 -15.54 -21.57
C ALA A 136 -6.91 -14.58 -22.49
N GLU A 137 -6.33 -13.43 -22.84
CA GLU A 137 -7.02 -12.37 -23.58
C GLU A 137 -6.53 -12.17 -25.02
N TYR A 138 -5.86 -13.18 -25.59
CA TYR A 138 -5.28 -13.13 -26.92
C TYR A 138 -6.34 -12.86 -28.01
N THR A 139 -7.48 -13.55 -27.95
CA THR A 139 -8.56 -13.42 -28.94
C THR A 139 -9.20 -12.02 -28.90
N GLN A 140 -9.39 -11.46 -27.70
CA GLN A 140 -9.90 -10.10 -27.51
C GLN A 140 -8.94 -9.07 -28.11
N PHE A 141 -7.63 -9.26 -27.90
CA PHE A 141 -6.61 -8.40 -28.51
C PHE A 141 -6.63 -8.50 -30.05
N GLN A 142 -6.74 -9.70 -30.61
CA GLN A 142 -6.84 -9.88 -32.07
C GLN A 142 -8.06 -9.18 -32.67
N ASN A 143 -9.22 -9.26 -32.01
CA ASN A 143 -10.43 -8.57 -32.44
C ASN A 143 -10.25 -7.06 -32.42
N TYR A 144 -9.62 -6.52 -31.38
CA TYR A 144 -9.29 -5.09 -31.29
C TYR A 144 -8.36 -4.64 -32.44
N MET A 145 -7.34 -5.44 -32.76
CA MET A 145 -6.44 -5.16 -33.89
C MET A 145 -7.17 -5.16 -35.24
N LYS A 146 -8.11 -6.09 -35.45
CA LYS A 146 -8.97 -6.11 -36.65
C LYS A 146 -9.82 -4.85 -36.76
N GLU A 147 -10.41 -4.38 -35.66
CA GLU A 147 -11.18 -3.13 -35.64
C GLU A 147 -10.33 -1.90 -35.94
N LEU A 148 -9.12 -1.81 -35.38
CA LEU A 148 -8.19 -0.74 -35.69
C LEU A 148 -7.84 -0.71 -37.19
N LYS A 149 -7.60 -1.88 -37.79
CA LYS A 149 -7.33 -2.01 -39.22
C LYS A 149 -8.52 -1.54 -40.06
N LYS A 150 -9.75 -1.96 -39.72
CA LYS A 150 -10.98 -1.50 -40.40
C LYS A 150 -11.12 0.02 -40.35
N LYS A 151 -10.80 0.63 -39.20
CA LYS A 151 -10.84 2.09 -38.99
C LYS A 151 -9.60 2.83 -39.52
N ARG A 152 -8.64 2.13 -40.15
CA ARG A 152 -7.35 2.66 -40.59
C ARG A 152 -6.59 3.43 -39.50
N LYS A 153 -6.77 3.02 -38.23
CA LYS A 153 -6.10 3.63 -37.07
C LYS A 153 -4.86 2.83 -36.73
N GLN A 154 -3.74 3.52 -36.56
CA GLN A 154 -2.51 2.93 -36.04
C GLN A 154 -2.42 3.17 -34.54
N LYS A 155 -2.00 2.13 -33.80
CA LYS A 155 -1.68 2.22 -32.38
C LYS A 155 -0.40 1.46 -32.09
N THR A 156 0.32 1.95 -31.09
CA THR A 156 1.53 1.31 -30.57
C THR A 156 1.24 0.64 -29.25
N PHE A 157 1.77 -0.57 -29.08
CA PHE A 157 1.61 -1.36 -27.87
C PHE A 157 2.95 -1.59 -27.19
N ILE A 158 2.91 -1.77 -25.87
CA ILE A 158 4.06 -2.10 -25.04
C ILE A 158 3.81 -3.44 -24.38
N VAL A 159 4.81 -4.32 -24.48
CA VAL A 159 4.80 -5.65 -23.87
C VAL A 159 5.55 -5.61 -22.54
N LYS A 160 4.95 -6.16 -21.48
CA LYS A 160 5.57 -6.21 -20.14
C LYS A 160 5.40 -7.60 -19.48
N PRO A 161 6.39 -8.09 -18.74
CA PRO A 161 6.18 -9.23 -17.84
C PRO A 161 5.31 -8.82 -16.64
N ALA A 162 4.44 -9.72 -16.18
CA ALA A 162 3.55 -9.48 -15.05
C ALA A 162 4.30 -9.11 -13.75
N ASN A 163 5.28 -9.93 -13.37
CA ASN A 163 6.04 -9.79 -12.12
C ASN A 163 7.38 -9.04 -12.28
N GLY A 164 7.65 -8.42 -13.43
CA GLY A 164 8.91 -7.69 -13.63
C GLY A 164 8.89 -6.31 -12.97
N ALA A 165 10.07 -5.78 -12.65
CA ALA A 165 10.27 -4.42 -12.14
C ALA A 165 11.44 -3.75 -12.87
N MET A 166 11.70 -2.46 -12.63
CA MET A 166 12.88 -1.73 -13.14
C MET A 166 13.02 -1.73 -14.67
N GLY A 167 11.92 -1.94 -15.41
CA GLY A 167 11.97 -2.12 -16.86
C GLY A 167 12.70 -3.40 -17.33
N HIS A 168 13.13 -4.26 -16.40
CA HIS A 168 13.79 -5.52 -16.70
C HIS A 168 12.77 -6.62 -17.02
N GLY A 169 12.88 -7.14 -18.23
CA GLY A 169 12.26 -8.36 -18.73
C GLY A 169 13.13 -8.82 -19.89
N TYR A 170 13.62 -10.06 -19.83
CA TYR A 170 14.63 -10.67 -20.70
C TYR A 170 14.86 -9.92 -22.02
N LEU A 171 15.95 -9.14 -22.04
CA LEU A 171 16.52 -8.55 -23.23
C LEU A 171 16.99 -9.69 -24.13
N LEU A 172 16.27 -9.95 -25.22
CA LEU A 172 16.93 -10.49 -26.40
C LEU A 172 17.86 -9.38 -26.94
N PRO A 173 19.12 -9.69 -27.32
CA PRO A 173 20.00 -8.70 -27.95
C PRO A 173 19.28 -8.05 -29.13
N GLY A 174 19.07 -6.74 -29.09
CA GLY A 174 18.40 -5.96 -30.14
C GLY A 174 16.97 -5.47 -29.85
N CYS A 175 16.40 -5.77 -28.68
CA CYS A 175 15.03 -5.35 -28.35
C CYS A 175 14.99 -4.18 -27.35
N THR A 176 15.20 -2.96 -27.85
CA THR A 176 14.51 -1.79 -27.30
C THR A 176 13.05 -2.17 -27.06
N GLN A 177 12.53 -1.97 -25.83
CA GLN A 177 11.11 -1.98 -25.47
C GLN A 177 10.22 -2.29 -26.68
N PHE A 178 9.79 -3.55 -26.90
CA PHE A 178 9.11 -3.94 -28.14
C PHE A 178 7.94 -2.98 -28.42
N PHE A 179 8.20 -2.00 -29.29
CA PHE A 179 7.25 -1.02 -29.77
C PHE A 179 6.68 -1.62 -31.04
N MET A 180 5.55 -2.32 -30.94
CA MET A 180 4.85 -2.72 -32.14
C MET A 180 4.24 -1.48 -32.80
N ARG A 181 4.87 -0.97 -33.86
CA ARG A 181 4.24 -0.08 -34.84
C ARG A 181 3.61 -0.98 -35.92
N SER A 182 2.28 -1.04 -35.95
CA SER A 182 1.55 -1.78 -37.00
C SER A 182 1.77 -1.11 -38.37
N PRO A 183 2.09 -1.87 -39.44
CA PRO A 183 1.01 -2.24 -40.36
C PRO A 183 0.89 -3.74 -40.73
N VAL A 184 1.94 -4.57 -40.65
CA VAL A 184 1.88 -5.98 -41.10
C VAL A 184 2.95 -6.81 -40.37
N TYR A 185 2.64 -7.35 -39.19
CA TYR A 185 3.47 -8.43 -38.62
C TYR A 185 2.55 -9.50 -38.04
N ASN A 186 2.51 -10.66 -38.69
CA ASN A 186 2.00 -11.89 -38.12
C ASN A 186 2.98 -12.31 -37.02
N LEU A 187 2.74 -11.86 -35.78
CA LEU A 187 3.46 -12.40 -34.64
C LEU A 187 2.94 -13.83 -34.42
N LYS A 188 3.60 -14.81 -35.03
CA LYS A 188 3.44 -16.21 -34.65
C LYS A 188 3.99 -16.33 -33.22
N TYR A 189 3.08 -16.46 -32.25
CA TYR A 189 3.41 -16.92 -30.90
C TYR A 189 3.81 -18.40 -30.97
N SER A 190 5.00 -18.67 -31.50
CA SER A 190 5.64 -19.98 -31.46
C SER A 190 7.12 -19.77 -31.29
N SER A 191 7.52 -19.34 -30.09
CA SER A 191 8.91 -19.45 -29.64
C SER A 191 8.98 -20.60 -28.64
N PRO A 192 9.65 -21.73 -28.97
CA PRO A 192 9.95 -22.77 -28.01
C PRO A 192 10.95 -22.19 -27.01
N GLY A 193 10.50 -21.81 -25.81
CA GLY A 193 11.37 -21.24 -24.78
C GLY A 193 10.73 -20.17 -23.88
N MET A 194 9.54 -19.66 -24.21
CA MET A 194 8.86 -18.67 -23.36
C MET A 194 8.02 -19.35 -22.27
N THR A 195 8.69 -19.91 -21.27
CA THR A 195 8.09 -20.71 -20.16
C THR A 195 7.31 -19.90 -19.12
N ARG A 196 7.06 -18.59 -19.34
CA ARG A 196 6.34 -17.74 -18.37
C ARG A 196 5.04 -17.19 -18.95
N SER A 197 3.95 -17.68 -18.39
CA SER A 197 2.55 -17.55 -18.81
C SER A 197 1.88 -16.18 -18.60
N ASN A 198 2.60 -15.10 -18.27
CA ASN A 198 1.97 -13.83 -17.91
C ASN A 198 2.66 -12.63 -18.58
N VAL A 199 2.22 -12.32 -19.80
CA VAL A 199 2.67 -11.16 -20.58
C VAL A 199 1.50 -10.18 -20.73
N LEU A 200 1.75 -8.89 -20.54
CA LEU A 200 0.75 -7.85 -20.69
C LEU A 200 1.03 -6.96 -21.90
N PHE A 201 -0.02 -6.61 -22.62
CA PHE A 201 0.00 -5.61 -23.69
C PHE A 201 -0.75 -4.36 -23.24
N THR A 202 -0.11 -3.20 -23.27
CA THR A 202 -0.77 -1.90 -23.02
C THR A 202 -0.66 -1.00 -24.24
N SER A 203 -1.75 -0.32 -24.62
CA SER A 203 -1.68 0.77 -25.61
C SER A 203 -0.85 1.91 -25.05
N ARG A 204 -0.02 2.57 -25.88
CA ARG A 204 0.50 3.90 -25.52
C ARG A 204 -0.68 4.85 -25.32
N TYR A 205 -0.61 5.72 -24.30
CA TYR A 205 -1.59 6.79 -24.09
C TYR A 205 -1.73 7.60 -25.38
N GLY A 206 -2.94 7.67 -25.92
CA GLY A 206 -3.21 8.31 -27.22
C GLY A 206 -3.39 9.83 -27.14
N HIS A 207 -3.01 10.44 -26.02
CA HIS A 207 -3.16 11.87 -25.74
C HIS A 207 -1.81 12.60 -25.60
N LEU A 208 -0.72 11.98 -26.05
CA LEU A 208 0.59 12.62 -26.21
C LEU A 208 0.96 12.68 -27.68
#